data_AF-A0A8S3HSA2-F1
#
_entry.id   AF-A0A8S3HSA2-F1
#
_cell.length_a   1.000
_cell.length_b   1.000
_cell.length_c   1.000
_cell.angle_alpha   90.00
_cell.angle_beta   90.00
_cell.angle_gamma   90.00
#
_symmetry.space_group_name_H-M   'P 1'
#
loop_
_entity.id
_entity.type
_entity.pdbx_description
1 polymer ?
#
loop_
_entity_poly.entity_id
_entity_poly.type
_entity_poly.pdbx_seq_one_letter_code
_entity_poly.pdbx_strand_id
1 'polypeptide(L)'
;MQAKLFAWTNCSVAEFMLKLPFPPPFAIVRAGISQLKNLDLLDKWEDLVELGAFCLALPIVELPYAMMIVYAHLFKCLRPILIIVSTIIIGDPFQSKPNNRFSLEFKRRLVSNKNSDHFVFYQLYLQWEQSTDKKQFCINQNIKYFRMKQIDCFK
;
A
#
# COMPACT_ATOMS: atom_id res chain seq x y z
N MET A 1 -1.04 -7.61 -13.64
CA MET A 1 -2.51 -7.56 -13.62
C MET A 1 -3.08 -6.62 -14.68
N GLN A 2 -2.60 -5.37 -14.81
CA GLN A 2 -3.07 -4.40 -15.82
C GLN A 2 -3.04 -4.93 -17.27
N ALA A 3 -2.08 -5.78 -17.62
CA ALA A 3 -2.05 -6.42 -18.93
C ALA A 3 -3.34 -7.17 -19.28
N LYS A 4 -4.11 -7.68 -18.32
CA LYS A 4 -5.42 -8.31 -18.59
C LYS A 4 -6.53 -7.32 -18.95
N LEU A 5 -6.38 -6.04 -18.60
CA LEU A 5 -7.29 -4.98 -19.08
C LEU A 5 -7.04 -4.65 -20.55
N PHE A 6 -5.81 -4.83 -21.04
CA PHE A 6 -5.39 -4.43 -22.38
C PHE A 6 -5.14 -5.61 -23.33
N ALA A 7 -4.96 -6.82 -22.80
CA ALA A 7 -4.78 -8.02 -23.59
C ALA A 7 -6.07 -8.35 -24.32
N TRP A 8 -5.92 -8.68 -25.59
CA TRP A 8 -7.01 -9.08 -26.46
C TRP A 8 -7.51 -10.44 -25.96
N THR A 9 -8.81 -10.72 -26.07
CA THR A 9 -9.45 -11.92 -25.49
C THR A 9 -8.84 -13.25 -25.96
N ASN A 10 -8.10 -13.25 -27.07
CA ASN A 10 -7.47 -14.44 -27.66
C ASN A 10 -5.93 -14.45 -27.54
N CYS A 11 -5.36 -13.62 -26.67
CA CYS A 11 -3.91 -13.50 -26.47
C CYS A 11 -3.57 -13.76 -25.00
N SER A 12 -2.61 -14.65 -24.75
CA SER A 12 -2.08 -14.85 -23.39
C SER A 12 -1.34 -13.60 -22.90
N VAL A 13 -1.17 -13.47 -21.58
CA VAL A 13 -0.41 -12.35 -20.99
C VAL A 13 1.03 -12.37 -21.49
N ALA A 14 1.62 -13.56 -21.63
CA ALA A 14 2.98 -13.71 -22.12
C ALA A 14 3.14 -13.22 -23.56
N GLU A 15 2.23 -13.61 -24.46
CA GLU A 15 2.23 -13.15 -25.84
C GLU A 15 2.00 -11.64 -25.94
N PHE A 16 1.15 -11.08 -25.08
CA PHE A 16 0.94 -9.63 -25.03
C PHE A 16 2.21 -8.89 -24.59
N MET A 17 2.89 -9.37 -23.53
CA MET A 17 4.12 -8.76 -23.02
C MET A 17 5.26 -8.79 -24.04
N LEU A 18 5.33 -9.83 -24.87
CA LEU A 18 6.33 -9.94 -25.95
C LEU A 18 6.13 -8.91 -27.07
N LYS A 19 4.91 -8.35 -27.22
CA LYS A 19 4.60 -7.32 -28.22
C LYS A 19 4.92 -5.89 -27.75
N LEU A 20 5.41 -5.72 -26.52
CA LEU A 20 5.79 -4.40 -26.00
C LEU A 20 7.07 -3.88 -26.68
N PRO A 21 7.27 -2.54 -26.78
CA PRO A 21 8.49 -1.97 -27.34
C PRO A 21 9.78 -2.45 -26.64
N PHE A 22 9.68 -2.74 -25.34
CA PHE A 22 10.76 -3.28 -24.52
C PHE A 22 10.21 -4.48 -23.74
N PRO A 23 10.22 -5.69 -24.33
CA PRO A 23 9.61 -6.85 -23.70
C PRO A 23 10.41 -7.28 -22.47
N PRO A 24 9.75 -7.58 -21.33
CA PRO A 24 10.43 -8.11 -20.16
C PRO A 24 10.92 -9.55 -20.39
N PRO A 25 11.94 -10.02 -19.64
CA PRO A 25 12.39 -11.41 -19.73
C PRO A 25 11.25 -12.39 -19.41
N PHE A 26 11.13 -13.45 -20.21
CA PHE A 26 10.04 -14.44 -20.07
C PHE A 26 9.96 -15.06 -18.67
N ALA A 27 11.10 -15.27 -18.01
CA ALA A 27 11.17 -15.77 -16.64
C ALA A 27 10.44 -14.85 -15.65
N ILE A 28 10.55 -13.53 -15.82
CA ILE A 28 9.87 -12.53 -14.97
C ILE A 28 8.37 -12.52 -15.25
N VAL A 29 7.96 -12.64 -16.52
CA VAL A 29 6.55 -12.73 -16.90
C VAL A 29 5.90 -13.96 -16.27
N ARG A 30 6.55 -15.12 -16.38
CA ARG A 30 6.09 -16.37 -15.75
C ARG A 30 6.02 -16.28 -14.23
N ALA A 31 7.02 -15.70 -13.59
CA ALA A 31 7.02 -15.51 -12.15
C ALA A 31 5.83 -14.62 -11.71
N GLY A 32 5.57 -13.53 -12.44
CA GLY A 32 4.43 -12.66 -12.18
C GLY A 32 3.08 -13.36 -12.35
N ILE A 33 2.90 -14.14 -13.42
CA ILE A 33 1.68 -14.95 -13.62
C ILE A 33 1.50 -15.96 -12.48
N SER A 34 2.57 -16.66 -12.11
CA SER A 34 2.54 -17.63 -11.00
C SER A 34 2.17 -16.96 -9.68
N GLN A 35 2.70 -15.78 -9.39
CA GLN A 35 2.35 -15.02 -8.19
C GLN A 35 0.87 -14.63 -8.17
N LEU A 36 0.32 -14.18 -9.31
CA LEU A 36 -1.09 -13.81 -9.42
C LEU A 36 -2.02 -15.03 -9.23
N LYS A 37 -1.64 -16.20 -9.75
CA LYS A 37 -2.36 -17.46 -9.51
C LYS A 37 -2.28 -17.90 -8.05
N ASN A 38 -1.10 -17.79 -7.42
CA ASN A 38 -0.92 -18.13 -6.00
C ASN A 38 -1.70 -17.22 -5.04
N LEU A 39 -2.10 -16.03 -5.50
CA LEU A 39 -2.94 -15.09 -4.75
C LEU A 39 -4.44 -15.22 -5.11
N ASP A 40 -4.82 -16.23 -5.90
CA ASP A 40 -6.18 -16.47 -6.39
C ASP A 40 -6.80 -15.28 -7.15
N LEU A 41 -5.96 -14.49 -7.82
CA LEU A 41 -6.38 -13.33 -8.62
C LEU A 41 -6.61 -13.71 -10.07
N LEU A 42 -5.91 -14.75 -10.52
CA LEU A 42 -6.10 -15.39 -11.80
C LEU A 42 -6.40 -16.87 -11.57
N ASP A 43 -7.24 -17.44 -12.41
CA ASP A 43 -7.49 -18.87 -12.39
C ASP A 43 -6.37 -19.66 -13.10
N LYS A 44 -6.55 -20.98 -13.22
CA LYS A 44 -5.59 -21.87 -13.90
C LYS A 44 -5.37 -21.52 -15.38
N TRP A 45 -6.38 -20.97 -16.03
CA TRP A 45 -6.39 -20.53 -17.44
C TRP A 45 -5.89 -19.09 -17.62
N GLU A 46 -5.44 -18.46 -16.54
CA GLU A 46 -5.08 -17.04 -16.48
C GLU A 46 -6.27 -16.10 -16.59
N ASP A 47 -7.51 -16.55 -16.42
CA ASP A 47 -8.67 -15.66 -16.44
C ASP A 47 -8.81 -14.91 -15.12
N LEU A 48 -9.29 -13.67 -15.20
CA LEU A 48 -9.43 -12.80 -14.03
C LEU A 48 -10.59 -13.29 -13.16
N VAL A 49 -10.30 -13.53 -11.88
CA VAL A 49 -11.30 -13.89 -10.88
C VAL A 49 -11.91 -12.63 -10.27
N GLU A 50 -13.07 -12.73 -9.63
CA GLU A 50 -13.76 -11.60 -8.97
C GLU A 50 -12.85 -10.82 -8.00
N LEU A 51 -12.03 -11.52 -7.20
CA LEU A 51 -11.04 -10.89 -6.33
C LEU A 51 -10.01 -10.06 -7.12
N GLY A 52 -9.54 -10.59 -8.24
CA GLY A 52 -8.66 -9.87 -9.16
C GLY A 52 -9.33 -8.62 -9.74
N ALA A 53 -10.62 -8.70 -10.06
CA ALA A 53 -11.38 -7.54 -10.53
C ALA A 53 -11.51 -6.45 -9.45
N PHE A 54 -11.76 -6.82 -8.18
CA PHE A 54 -11.75 -5.86 -7.08
C PHE A 54 -10.39 -5.17 -6.92
N CYS A 55 -9.29 -5.92 -7.02
CA CYS A 55 -7.95 -5.33 -6.96
C CYS A 55 -7.67 -4.37 -8.12
N LEU A 56 -8.14 -4.67 -9.35
CA LEU A 56 -7.99 -3.77 -10.51
C LEU A 56 -8.80 -2.49 -10.39
N ALA A 57 -9.92 -2.52 -9.66
CA ALA A 57 -10.78 -1.35 -9.46
C ALA A 57 -10.18 -0.32 -8.50
N LEU A 58 -9.17 -0.69 -7.71
CA LEU A 58 -8.51 0.24 -6.78
C LEU A 58 -7.46 1.09 -7.51
N PRO A 59 -7.37 2.40 -7.24
CA PRO A 59 -6.36 3.28 -7.82
C PRO A 59 -4.98 3.10 -7.16
N ILE A 60 -4.62 1.85 -6.84
CA ILE A 60 -3.41 1.49 -6.10
C ILE A 60 -2.46 0.75 -7.03
N VAL A 61 -1.23 1.25 -7.07
CA VAL A 61 -0.22 0.77 -8.03
C VAL A 61 0.32 -0.61 -7.64
N GLU A 62 0.41 -0.91 -6.34
CA GLU A 62 1.00 -2.16 -5.84
C GLU A 62 -0.06 -3.13 -5.31
N LEU A 63 -0.02 -4.35 -5.86
CA LEU A 63 -0.97 -5.42 -5.56
C LEU A 63 -1.07 -5.80 -4.06
N PRO A 64 0.02 -5.92 -3.29
CA PRO A 64 -0.08 -6.27 -1.87
C PRO A 64 -0.99 -5.30 -1.09
N TYR A 65 -0.93 -4.00 -1.40
CA TYR A 65 -1.75 -3.01 -0.71
C TYR A 65 -3.21 -3.02 -1.16
N ALA A 66 -3.47 -3.29 -2.44
CA ALA A 66 -4.83 -3.52 -2.93
C ALA A 66 -5.49 -4.69 -2.18
N MET A 67 -4.76 -5.79 -1.99
CA MET A 67 -5.21 -6.94 -1.20
C MET A 67 -5.47 -6.58 0.26
N MET A 68 -4.57 -5.80 0.89
CA MET A 68 -4.78 -5.33 2.26
C MET A 68 -6.10 -4.58 2.41
N ILE A 69 -6.47 -3.71 1.46
CA ILE A 69 -7.72 -2.94 1.52
C ILE A 69 -8.95 -3.84 1.33
N VAL A 70 -8.90 -4.77 0.36
CA VAL A 70 -10.00 -5.72 0.15
C VAL A 70 -10.26 -6.53 1.43
N TYR A 71 -9.20 -7.09 2.03
CA TYR A 71 -9.34 -7.81 3.30
C TYR A 71 -9.77 -6.90 4.45
N ALA A 72 -9.30 -5.66 4.51
CA ALA A 72 -9.71 -4.73 5.54
C ALA A 72 -11.22 -4.40 5.49
N HIS A 73 -11.80 -4.34 4.29
CA HIS A 73 -13.24 -4.21 4.13
C HIS A 73 -13.99 -5.43 4.67
N LEU A 74 -13.50 -6.64 4.40
CA LEU A 74 -14.07 -7.89 4.90
C LEU A 74 -13.98 -7.99 6.42
N PHE A 75 -12.82 -7.69 7.00
CA PHE A 75 -12.57 -7.72 8.45
C PHE A 75 -13.02 -6.46 9.21
N LYS A 76 -13.68 -5.51 8.53
CA LYS A 76 -14.21 -4.27 9.13
C LYS A 76 -13.15 -3.39 9.80
N CYS A 77 -11.91 -3.41 9.29
CA CYS A 77 -10.79 -2.61 9.77
C CYS A 77 -10.25 -1.65 8.69
N LEU A 78 -11.13 -1.19 7.78
CA LEU A 78 -10.77 -0.38 6.62
C LEU A 78 -10.01 0.90 6.99
N ARG A 79 -10.49 1.67 7.96
CA ARG A 79 -9.88 2.96 8.33
C ARG A 79 -8.42 2.84 8.80
N PRO A 80 -8.07 1.97 9.78
CA PRO A 80 -6.67 1.75 10.14
C PRO A 80 -5.79 1.32 8.96
N ILE A 81 -6.31 0.45 8.08
CA ILE A 81 -5.56 -0.05 6.93
C ILE A 81 -5.37 1.02 5.85
N LEU A 82 -6.38 1.87 5.59
CA LEU A 82 -6.24 3.01 4.68
C LEU A 82 -5.15 3.97 5.18
N ILE A 83 -5.11 4.27 6.47
CA ILE A 83 -4.05 5.12 7.04
C ILE A 83 -2.67 4.48 6.83
N ILE A 84 -2.53 3.18 7.11
CA ILE A 84 -1.25 2.46 6.94
C ILE A 84 -0.83 2.45 5.47
N VAL A 85 -1.71 2.02 4.56
CA VAL A 85 -1.45 1.92 3.12
C VAL A 85 -1.13 3.29 2.52
N SER A 86 -1.91 4.31 2.82
CA SER A 86 -1.65 5.68 2.36
C SER A 86 -0.32 6.20 2.87
N THR A 87 0.04 5.90 4.12
CA THR A 87 1.34 6.28 4.68
C THR A 87 2.50 5.60 3.95
N ILE A 88 2.36 4.33 3.58
CA ILE A 88 3.38 3.59 2.82
C ILE A 88 3.53 4.19 1.41
N ILE A 89 2.42 4.46 0.71
CA ILE A 89 2.42 4.98 -0.66
C ILE A 89 2.97 6.42 -0.72
N ILE A 90 2.56 7.30 0.21
CA ILE A 90 3.01 8.70 0.27
C ILE A 90 4.44 8.79 0.82
N GLY A 91 4.83 7.81 1.64
CA GLY A 91 6.14 7.68 2.28
C GLY A 91 6.17 8.16 3.72
N ASP A 92 7.15 7.64 4.48
CA ASP A 92 7.28 7.84 5.94
C ASP A 92 7.17 9.33 6.34
N PRO A 93 6.17 9.74 7.16
CA PRO A 93 5.98 11.13 7.57
C PRO A 93 7.06 11.63 8.54
N PHE A 94 7.84 10.75 9.16
CA PHE A 94 8.94 11.12 10.04
C PHE A 94 10.10 11.76 9.25
N GLN A 95 10.67 12.84 9.79
CA GLN A 95 11.84 13.47 9.16
C GLN A 95 13.08 12.59 9.38
N SER A 96 13.73 12.18 8.29
CA SER A 96 15.02 11.48 8.36
C SER A 96 16.11 12.47 8.79
N LYS A 97 16.32 12.56 10.10
CA LYS A 97 17.51 13.20 10.68
C LYS A 97 18.32 12.11 11.37
N PRO A 98 19.58 11.87 10.99
CA PRO A 98 20.43 10.97 11.75
C PRO A 98 20.55 11.53 13.18
N ASN A 99 20.33 10.68 14.19
CA ASN A 99 20.49 10.98 15.62
C ASN A 99 19.48 11.87 16.37
N ASN A 100 18.25 12.06 15.88
CA ASN A 100 17.23 12.68 16.75
C ASN A 100 16.64 11.65 17.75
N ARG A 101 17.29 11.47 18.91
CA ARG A 101 16.88 10.55 19.98
C ARG A 101 15.41 10.74 20.39
N PHE A 102 14.91 11.98 20.41
CA PHE A 102 13.52 12.28 20.76
C PHE A 102 12.52 11.68 19.78
N SER A 103 12.78 11.77 18.47
CA SER A 103 11.89 11.15 17.45
C SER A 103 11.91 9.62 17.51
N LEU A 104 13.03 9.01 17.88
CA LEU A 104 13.15 7.56 18.06
C LEU A 104 12.41 7.08 19.31
N GLU A 105 12.48 7.84 20.40
CA GLU A 105 11.69 7.58 21.59
C GLU A 105 10.19 7.74 21.34
N PHE A 106 9.80 8.79 20.61
CA PHE A 106 8.40 8.97 20.24
C PHE A 106 7.88 7.82 19.37
N LYS A 107 8.62 7.42 18.32
CA LYS A 107 8.32 6.21 17.54
C LYS A 107 8.16 4.99 18.45
N ARG A 108 9.08 4.74 19.38
CA ARG A 108 9.01 3.63 20.35
C ARG A 108 7.77 3.70 21.25
N ARG A 109 7.37 4.89 21.69
CA ARG A 109 6.14 5.09 22.48
C ARG A 109 4.89 4.74 21.68
N LEU A 110 4.85 5.06 20.38
CA LEU A 110 3.72 4.70 19.51
C LEU A 110 3.56 3.19 19.31
N VAL A 111 4.64 2.42 19.41
CA VAL A 111 4.61 0.96 19.31
C VAL A 111 3.87 0.33 20.51
N SER A 112 3.96 0.93 21.71
CA SER A 112 3.19 0.55 22.93
C SER A 112 2.87 -0.96 23.04
N ASN A 113 3.93 -1.80 23.09
CA ASN A 113 3.88 -3.27 23.21
C ASN A 113 3.30 -4.06 22.01
N LYS A 114 2.96 -3.42 20.90
CA LYS A 114 2.55 -4.10 19.67
C LYS A 114 3.74 -4.28 18.74
N ASN A 115 4.13 -5.51 18.43
CA ASN A 115 5.28 -5.81 17.57
C ASN A 115 4.94 -5.63 16.08
N SER A 116 4.51 -4.42 15.68
CA SER A 116 4.20 -4.09 14.28
C SER A 116 4.70 -2.70 13.92
N ASP A 117 5.69 -2.65 13.03
CA ASP A 117 6.26 -1.41 12.53
C ASP A 117 5.26 -0.58 11.72
N HIS A 118 4.27 -1.23 11.09
CA HIS A 118 3.19 -0.55 10.38
C HIS A 118 2.16 0.07 11.32
N PHE A 119 1.91 -0.53 12.48
CA PHE A 119 0.94 -0.01 13.45
C PHE A 119 1.32 1.38 13.99
N VAL A 120 2.62 1.70 13.98
CA VAL A 120 3.14 3.03 14.32
C VAL A 120 2.48 4.14 13.51
N PHE A 121 2.22 3.91 12.22
CA PHE A 121 1.60 4.93 11.35
C PHE A 121 0.17 5.23 11.77
N TYR A 122 -0.59 4.19 12.14
CA TYR A 122 -1.95 4.37 12.63
C TYR A 122 -1.96 5.13 13.96
N GLN A 123 -1.08 4.77 14.91
CA GLN A 123 -0.98 5.47 16.19
C GLN A 123 -0.53 6.92 16.04
N LEU A 124 0.44 7.17 15.15
CA LEU A 124 0.87 8.53 14.80
C LEU A 124 -0.31 9.37 14.31
N TYR A 125 -1.09 8.82 13.38
CA TYR A 125 -2.22 9.52 12.81
C TYR A 125 -3.30 9.81 13.85
N LEU A 126 -3.62 8.87 14.74
CA LEU A 126 -4.59 9.11 15.81
C LEU A 126 -4.17 10.25 16.74
N GLN A 127 -2.91 10.27 17.19
CA GLN A 127 -2.41 11.35 18.04
C GLN A 127 -2.39 12.70 17.32
N TRP A 128 -2.02 12.71 16.04
CA TRP A 128 -2.06 13.92 15.22
C TRP A 128 -3.50 14.42 15.02
N GLU A 129 -4.45 13.52 14.75
CA GLU A 129 -5.87 13.85 14.55
C GLU A 129 -6.50 14.44 15.82
N GLN A 130 -6.12 13.92 16.99
CA GLN A 130 -6.59 14.38 18.31
C GLN A 130 -5.88 15.65 18.80
N SER A 131 -4.78 16.06 18.17
CA SER A 131 -4.05 17.27 18.57
C SER A 131 -4.84 18.55 18.28
N THR A 132 -4.82 19.50 19.21
CA THR A 132 -5.49 20.80 19.05
C THR A 132 -4.84 21.65 17.98
N ASP A 133 -3.50 21.68 17.95
CA ASP A 133 -2.71 22.31 16.90
C ASP A 133 -1.88 21.26 16.14
N LYS A 134 -2.43 20.83 15.01
CA LYS A 134 -1.84 19.84 14.09
C LYS A 134 -0.47 20.26 13.55
N LYS A 135 -0.23 21.55 13.36
CA LYS A 135 1.07 22.04 12.84
C LYS A 135 2.11 21.99 13.95
N GLN A 136 1.76 22.47 15.15
CA GLN A 136 2.67 22.43 16.31
C GLN A 136 2.98 20.99 16.73
N PHE A 137 2.00 20.08 16.68
CA PHE A 137 2.25 18.66 16.90
C PHE A 137 3.34 18.12 15.96
N CYS A 138 3.23 18.44 14.66
CA CYS A 138 4.23 17.99 13.69
C CYS A 138 5.62 18.59 13.94
N ILE A 139 5.71 19.85 14.35
CA ILE A 139 6.98 20.51 14.71
C ILE A 139 7.61 19.78 15.91
N ASN A 140 6.84 19.59 16.98
CA ASN A 140 7.31 18.97 18.22
C ASN A 140 7.78 17.53 18.04
N GLN A 141 7.09 16.76 17.20
CA GLN A 141 7.38 15.34 16.97
C GLN A 141 8.29 15.09 15.75
N ASN A 142 8.81 16.14 15.12
CA ASN A 142 9.70 16.05 13.94
C ASN A 142 9.03 15.30 12.76
N ILE A 143 7.77 15.63 12.48
CA ILE A 143 6.92 15.05 11.44
C ILE A 143 6.75 16.05 10.30
N LYS A 144 6.64 15.56 9.07
CA LYS A 144 6.31 16.37 7.88
C LYS A 144 4.79 16.63 7.83
N TYR A 145 4.38 17.83 8.21
CA TYR A 145 2.96 18.24 8.22
C TYR A 145 2.24 18.01 6.89
N PHE A 146 2.89 18.33 5.76
CA PHE A 146 2.31 18.14 4.43
C PHE A 146 1.98 16.67 4.14
N ARG A 147 2.84 15.73 4.56
CA ARG A 147 2.56 14.28 4.40
C ARG A 147 1.35 13.85 5.23
N MET A 148 1.23 14.32 6.47
CA MET A 148 0.06 14.03 7.30
C MET A 148 -1.24 14.52 6.65
N LYS A 149 -1.22 15.72 6.05
CA LYS A 149 -2.35 16.26 5.29
C LYS A 149 -2.72 15.41 4.07
N GLN A 150 -1.72 14.90 3.33
CA GLN A 150 -1.98 14.01 2.19
C GLN A 150 -2.57 12.67 2.65
N ILE A 151 -2.09 12.11 3.78
CA ILE A 151 -2.64 10.86 4.35
C ILE A 151 -4.10 11.07 4.79
N ASP A 152 -4.41 12.22 5.39
CA ASP A 152 -5.76 12.61 5.85
C ASP A 152 -6.80 12.65 4.71
N CYS A 153 -6.37 12.91 3.47
CA CYS A 153 -7.25 12.91 2.29
C CYS A 153 -7.84 11.53 1.94
N PHE A 154 -7.28 10.45 2.49
CA PHE A 154 -7.70 9.07 2.21
C PHE A 154 -8.48 8.42 3.37
N LYS A 155 -8.91 9.21 4.37
CA LYS A 155 -9.72 8.73 5.51
C LYS A 155 -11.15 8.40 5.12
#